data_AF-C7C274-F1
#
_entry.id   AF-C7C274-F1
#
_cell.length_a   1.000
_cell.length_b   1.000
_cell.length_c   1.000
_cell.angle_alpha   90.00
_cell.angle_beta   90.00
_cell.angle_gamma   90.00
#
_symmetry.space_group_name_H-M   'P 1'
#
loop_
_entity.id
_entity.type
_entity.pdbx_description
1 polymer ?
#
loop_
_entity_poly.entity_id
_entity_poly.type
_entity_poly.pdbx_seq_one_letter_code
_entity_poly.pdbx_strand_id
1 'polypeptide(L)'
;TEFADMRAAYDALDDQRKAQLEGLLGTHSYAYSQGKVGGLEEVFTPEARARMVDVEHPLVRTHPATGRKSLFIGRHVYRVTGMTDDDAQAMLEELLAWACQPPRVFKHRWTVGDIVMWDNR
;
A
#
# COMPACT_ATOMS: atom_id res chain seq x y z
N THR A 1 3.47 11.58 -12.98
CA THR A 1 2.94 10.81 -11.84
C THR A 1 2.16 9.63 -12.36
N GLU A 2 2.25 8.48 -11.72
CA GLU A 2 1.45 7.29 -12.07
C GLU A 2 0.52 6.94 -10.92
N PHE A 3 -0.67 6.47 -11.25
CA PHE A 3 -1.73 6.10 -10.32
C PHE A 3 -2.22 4.71 -10.68
N ALA A 4 -2.29 3.81 -9.71
CA ALA A 4 -2.81 2.46 -9.91
C ALA A 4 -4.17 2.32 -9.23
N ASP A 5 -5.18 1.84 -9.95
CA ASP A 5 -6.52 1.62 -9.38
C ASP A 5 -6.53 0.32 -8.54
N MET A 6 -6.39 0.48 -7.22
CA MET A 6 -6.38 -0.64 -6.27
C MET A 6 -7.70 -1.39 -6.18
N ARG A 7 -8.82 -0.78 -6.61
CA ARG A 7 -10.11 -1.44 -6.67
C ARG A 7 -10.17 -2.37 -7.88
N ALA A 8 -9.70 -1.88 -9.04
CA ALA A 8 -9.57 -2.72 -10.24
C ALA A 8 -8.57 -3.87 -10.03
N ALA A 9 -7.52 -3.64 -9.23
CA ALA A 9 -6.58 -4.69 -8.83
C ALA A 9 -7.27 -5.78 -7.99
N TYR A 10 -8.08 -5.38 -7.01
CA TYR A 10 -8.86 -6.31 -6.18
C TYR A 10 -9.89 -7.09 -6.99
N ASP A 11 -10.67 -6.42 -7.84
CA ASP A 11 -11.74 -7.04 -8.61
C ASP A 11 -11.21 -8.15 -9.55
N ALA A 12 -10.00 -7.97 -10.07
CA ALA A 12 -9.33 -8.90 -10.99
C ALA A 12 -8.67 -10.11 -10.31
N LEU A 13 -8.61 -10.16 -8.97
CA LEU A 13 -8.15 -11.36 -8.26
C LEU A 13 -9.19 -12.48 -8.38
N ASP A 14 -8.71 -13.73 -8.40
CA ASP A 14 -9.60 -14.88 -8.26
C ASP A 14 -10.19 -14.97 -6.83
N ASP A 15 -11.23 -15.78 -6.68
CA ASP A 15 -11.95 -15.89 -5.40
C ASP A 15 -11.09 -16.50 -4.29
N GLN A 16 -10.15 -17.38 -4.64
CA GLN A 16 -9.23 -17.97 -3.67
C GLN A 16 -8.31 -16.91 -3.07
N ARG A 17 -7.74 -16.03 -3.91
CA ARG A 17 -6.86 -14.96 -3.48
C ARG A 17 -7.62 -13.88 -2.74
N LYS A 18 -8.86 -13.55 -3.16
CA LYS A 18 -9.75 -12.67 -2.39
C LYS A 18 -10.02 -13.21 -0.99
N ALA A 19 -10.35 -14.50 -0.88
CA ALA A 19 -10.60 -15.16 0.40
C ALA A 19 -9.35 -15.20 1.29
N GLN A 20 -8.17 -15.41 0.71
CA GLN A 20 -6.89 -15.39 1.44
C GLN A 20 -6.60 -14.03 2.07
N LEU A 21 -6.94 -12.93 1.38
CA LEU A 21 -6.64 -11.58 1.83
C LEU A 21 -7.69 -11.00 2.79
N GLU A 22 -8.90 -11.58 2.80
CA GLU A 22 -9.99 -11.09 3.62
C GLU A 22 -9.65 -11.20 5.11
N GLY A 23 -9.81 -10.10 5.84
CA GLY A 23 -9.54 -10.05 7.28
C GLY A 23 -8.07 -9.96 7.67
N LEU A 24 -7.12 -10.07 6.73
CA LEU A 24 -5.71 -9.86 7.03
C LEU A 24 -5.42 -8.40 7.38
N LEU A 25 -4.62 -8.20 8.42
CA LEU A 25 -4.12 -6.89 8.82
C LEU A 25 -2.64 -6.76 8.43
N GLY A 26 -2.29 -5.63 7.83
CA GLY A 26 -0.93 -5.24 7.53
C GLY A 26 -0.44 -4.18 8.52
N THR A 27 0.80 -4.31 8.98
CA THR A 27 1.48 -3.29 9.80
C THR A 27 2.16 -2.27 8.90
N HIS A 28 1.72 -1.02 8.97
CA HIS A 28 2.28 0.12 8.24
C HIS A 28 3.26 0.89 9.12
N SER A 29 4.46 1.12 8.59
CA SER A 29 5.52 1.86 9.27
C SER A 29 6.18 2.88 8.34
N TYR A 30 6.06 4.16 8.73
CA TYR A 30 6.77 5.23 8.04
C TYR A 30 8.30 5.07 8.23
N ALA A 31 8.74 4.74 9.45
CA ALA A 31 10.15 4.53 9.76
C ALA A 31 10.77 3.38 8.98
N TYR A 32 10.06 2.26 8.83
CA TYR A 32 10.49 1.15 7.98
C TYR A 32 10.72 1.60 6.54
N SER A 33 9.71 2.25 5.95
CA SER A 33 9.76 2.64 4.54
C SER A 33 10.86 3.66 4.24
N GLN A 34 11.06 4.65 5.11
CA GLN A 34 12.11 5.65 4.92
C GLN A 34 13.50 5.06 5.16
N GLY A 35 13.63 4.09 6.06
CA GLY A 35 14.85 3.31 6.25
C GLY A 35 15.32 2.60 4.97
N LYS A 36 14.40 2.20 4.07
CA LYS A 36 14.74 1.61 2.76
C LYS A 36 15.24 2.63 1.72
N VAL A 37 14.99 3.94 1.88
CA VAL A 37 15.49 4.99 0.95
C VAL A 37 16.88 5.47 1.36
N GLY A 38 17.10 5.64 2.67
CA GLY A 38 18.27 6.33 3.21
C GLY A 38 18.21 7.86 2.99
N GLY A 39 19.22 8.59 3.49
CA GLY A 39 19.40 10.02 3.23
C GLY A 39 18.47 10.94 4.05
N LEU A 40 17.90 10.41 5.13
CA LEU A 40 17.01 11.14 6.03
C LEU A 40 17.48 11.08 7.48
N GLU A 41 18.76 10.78 7.72
CA GLU A 41 19.34 10.57 9.04
C GLU A 41 19.19 11.79 9.95
N GLU A 42 19.30 13.00 9.40
CA GLU A 42 19.11 14.26 10.13
C GLU A 42 17.64 14.52 10.51
N VAL A 43 16.70 13.96 9.76
CA VAL A 43 15.24 14.10 10.00
C VAL A 43 14.73 12.97 10.90
N PHE A 44 15.34 11.79 10.80
CA PHE A 44 15.00 10.58 11.54
C PHE A 44 15.88 10.40 12.78
N THR A 45 15.91 11.44 13.62
CA THR A 45 16.52 11.35 14.95
C THR A 45 15.90 10.22 15.76
N PRO A 46 16.59 9.66 16.77
CA PRO A 46 16.02 8.63 17.64
C PRO A 46 14.68 9.04 18.26
N GLU A 47 14.54 10.32 18.63
CA GLU A 47 13.31 10.87 19.18
C GLU A 47 12.18 10.96 18.13
N ALA A 48 12.50 11.39 16.91
CA ALA A 48 11.52 11.43 15.81
C ALA A 48 11.04 10.02 15.46
N ARG A 49 11.96 9.04 15.42
CA ARG A 49 11.63 7.62 15.20
C ARG A 49 10.71 7.07 16.29
N ALA A 50 10.97 7.40 17.55
CA ALA A 50 10.14 6.93 18.67
C ALA A 50 8.68 7.42 18.60
N ARG A 51 8.43 8.55 17.92
CA ARG A 51 7.08 9.10 17.70
C ARG A 51 6.37 8.51 16.47
N MET A 52 7.09 7.80 15.61
CA MET A 52 6.53 7.18 14.40
C MET A 52 6.05 5.78 14.74
N VAL A 53 4.87 5.72 15.35
CA VAL A 53 4.25 4.46 15.77
C VAL A 53 3.71 3.71 14.57
N ASP A 54 3.97 2.41 14.55
CA ASP A 54 3.43 1.50 13.55
C ASP A 54 1.92 1.30 13.76
N VAL A 55 1.17 1.20 12.67
CA VAL A 55 -0.29 1.08 12.71
C VAL A 55 -0.78 -0.08 11.88
N GLU A 56 -1.78 -0.80 12.37
CA GLU A 56 -2.38 -1.92 11.65
C GLU A 56 -3.60 -1.46 10.84
N HIS A 57 -3.67 -1.89 9.58
CA HIS A 57 -4.80 -1.65 8.70
C HIS A 57 -5.17 -2.92 7.92
N PRO A 58 -6.46 -3.11 7.58
CA PRO A 58 -6.87 -4.21 6.72
C PRO A 58 -6.20 -4.13 5.35
N LEU A 59 -5.70 -5.25 4.83
CA LEU A 59 -5.17 -5.34 3.46
C LEU A 59 -6.26 -5.16 2.40
N VAL A 60 -7.51 -5.43 2.76
CA VAL A 60 -8.70 -5.19 1.94
C VAL A 60 -9.57 -4.13 2.63
N ARG A 61 -9.71 -2.96 2.01
CA ARG A 61 -10.57 -1.89 2.52
C ARG A 61 -11.86 -1.83 1.73
N THR A 62 -12.91 -1.35 2.39
CA THR A 62 -14.18 -1.01 1.74
C THR A 62 -14.31 0.50 1.71
N HIS A 63 -14.45 1.07 0.52
CA HIS A 63 -14.59 2.51 0.35
C HIS A 63 -15.95 2.99 0.89
N PRO A 64 -16.01 3.94 1.85
CA PRO A 64 -17.22 4.20 2.63
C PRO A 64 -18.37 4.79 1.80
N ALA A 65 -18.08 5.51 0.72
CA ALA A 65 -19.12 6.13 -0.11
C ALA A 65 -19.58 5.25 -1.28
N THR A 66 -18.79 4.26 -1.69
CA THR A 66 -19.08 3.47 -2.91
C THR A 66 -19.26 1.98 -2.63
N GLY A 67 -18.89 1.50 -1.44
CA GLY A 67 -18.90 0.08 -1.09
C GLY A 67 -17.89 -0.78 -1.85
N ARG A 68 -17.09 -0.20 -2.76
CA ARG A 68 -16.07 -0.92 -3.52
C ARG A 68 -14.96 -1.40 -2.58
N LYS A 69 -14.51 -2.64 -2.78
CA LYS A 69 -13.30 -3.14 -2.13
C LYS A 69 -12.04 -2.68 -2.88
N SER A 70 -10.95 -2.46 -2.15
CA SER A 70 -9.63 -2.07 -2.68
C SER A 70 -8.52 -2.77 -1.90
N LEU A 71 -7.39 -3.02 -2.57
CA LEU A 71 -6.15 -3.42 -1.90
C LEU A 71 -5.52 -2.21 -1.20
N PHE A 72 -5.27 -2.31 0.11
CA PHE A 72 -4.56 -1.28 0.87
C PHE A 72 -3.13 -1.73 1.17
N ILE A 73 -2.35 -1.77 0.11
CA ILE A 73 -0.95 -2.21 0.10
C ILE A 73 -0.06 -1.08 -0.41
N GLY A 74 1.22 -1.12 -0.08
CA GLY A 74 2.14 -0.04 -0.40
C GLY A 74 3.51 -0.21 0.24
N ARG A 75 4.39 0.76 0.00
CA ARG A 75 5.76 0.74 0.52
C ARG A 75 5.86 0.79 2.06
N HIS A 76 4.80 1.22 2.73
CA HIS A 76 4.75 1.34 4.18
C HIS A 76 4.39 0.04 4.88
N VAL A 77 3.69 -0.88 4.23
CA VAL A 77 3.29 -2.15 4.85
C VAL A 77 4.43 -3.16 4.75
N TYR A 78 4.77 -3.81 5.87
CA TYR A 78 5.95 -4.69 5.93
C TYR A 78 5.77 -5.98 6.74
N ARG A 79 4.67 -6.10 7.49
CA ARG A 79 4.27 -7.31 8.20
C ARG A 79 2.79 -7.55 7.95
N VAL A 80 2.39 -8.82 8.04
CA VAL A 80 1.00 -9.25 7.94
C VAL A 80 0.72 -10.18 9.11
N THR A 81 -0.37 -9.93 9.85
CA THR A 81 -0.73 -10.72 11.03
C THR A 81 -0.90 -12.20 10.66
N GLY A 82 -0.27 -13.09 11.44
CA GLY A 82 -0.33 -14.53 11.22
C GLY A 82 0.67 -15.08 10.19
N MET A 83 1.60 -14.25 9.70
CA MET A 83 2.65 -14.65 8.76
C MET A 83 4.05 -14.38 9.31
N THR A 84 5.04 -15.09 8.77
CA THR A 84 6.44 -14.72 8.97
C THR A 84 6.75 -13.43 8.20
N ASP A 85 7.78 -12.70 8.61
CA ASP A 85 8.16 -11.44 7.94
C ASP A 85 8.57 -11.68 6.47
N ASP A 86 9.21 -12.83 6.18
CA ASP A 86 9.63 -13.20 4.82
C ASP A 86 8.42 -13.53 3.94
N ASP A 87 7.48 -14.34 4.43
CA ASP A 87 6.25 -14.67 3.71
C ASP A 87 5.39 -13.44 3.44
N ALA A 88 5.29 -12.55 4.45
CA ALA A 88 4.56 -11.30 4.33
C ALA A 88 5.19 -10.40 3.26
N GLN A 89 6.51 -10.23 3.27
CA GLN A 89 7.20 -9.41 2.27
C GLN A 89 7.05 -9.98 0.85
N ALA A 90 7.26 -11.29 0.68
CA ALA A 90 7.10 -11.94 -0.62
C ALA A 90 5.69 -11.74 -1.20
N MET A 91 4.65 -11.93 -0.38
CA MET A 91 3.27 -11.72 -0.80
C MET A 91 2.96 -10.25 -1.12
N LEU A 92 3.42 -9.32 -0.28
CA LEU A 92 3.20 -7.89 -0.48
C LEU A 92 3.88 -7.38 -1.76
N GLU A 93 5.08 -7.85 -2.04
CA GLU A 93 5.80 -7.53 -3.29
C GLU A 93 5.08 -8.09 -4.52
N GLU A 94 4.63 -9.35 -4.46
CA GLU A 94 3.84 -9.98 -5.53
C GLU A 94 2.54 -9.19 -5.79
N LEU A 95 1.80 -8.85 -4.74
CA LEU A 95 0.55 -8.10 -4.85
C LEU A 95 0.79 -6.68 -5.39
N LEU A 96 1.86 -6.01 -4.98
CA LEU A 96 2.21 -4.68 -5.48
C LEU A 96 2.58 -4.73 -6.96
N ALA A 97 3.41 -5.70 -7.37
CA ALA A 97 3.73 -5.90 -8.79
C ALA A 97 2.48 -6.23 -9.61
N TRP A 98 1.59 -7.07 -9.07
CA TRP A 98 0.32 -7.40 -9.68
C TRP A 98 -0.61 -6.18 -9.80
N ALA A 99 -0.73 -5.36 -8.76
CA ALA A 99 -1.65 -4.23 -8.75
C ALA A 99 -1.18 -3.09 -9.68
N CYS A 100 0.14 -2.85 -9.72
CA CYS A 100 0.79 -1.75 -10.43
C CYS A 100 1.21 -2.08 -11.87
N GLN A 101 0.35 -2.77 -12.62
CA GLN A 101 0.58 -3.07 -14.04
C GLN A 101 -0.66 -2.71 -14.90
N PRO A 102 -0.49 -2.58 -16.24
CA PRO A 102 -1.62 -2.39 -17.15
C PRO A 102 -2.67 -3.50 -17.00
N PRO A 103 -3.98 -3.21 -17.20
CA PRO A 103 -4.54 -1.92 -17.61
C PRO A 103 -4.89 -0.99 -16.44
N ARG A 104 -4.42 -1.26 -15.21
CA ARG A 104 -4.85 -0.54 -13.99
C ARG A 104 -4.04 0.72 -13.68
N VAL A 105 -2.99 0.98 -14.43
CA VAL A 105 -2.09 2.13 -14.22
C VAL A 105 -2.43 3.26 -15.19
N PHE A 106 -2.72 4.42 -14.63
CA PHE A 106 -2.85 5.68 -15.35
C PHE A 106 -1.58 6.51 -15.18
N LYS A 107 -0.99 6.96 -16.29
CA LYS A 107 0.19 7.84 -16.30
C LYS A 107 -0.22 9.26 -16.66
N HIS A 108 -0.20 10.13 -15.66
CA HIS A 108 -0.43 11.55 -15.87
C HIS A 108 0.84 12.25 -16.39
N ARG A 109 0.70 12.89 -17.55
CA ARG A 109 1.70 13.78 -18.14
C ARG A 109 1.39 15.20 -17.69
N TRP A 110 2.19 15.72 -16.77
CA TRP A 110 2.03 17.06 -16.22
C TRP A 110 2.22 18.15 -17.27
N THR A 111 1.41 19.19 -17.15
CA THR A 111 1.56 20.47 -17.83
C THR A 111 1.49 21.62 -16.83
N VAL A 112 2.04 22.78 -17.20
CA VAL A 112 2.07 23.95 -16.30
C VAL A 112 0.64 24.40 -15.99
N GLY A 113 0.31 24.48 -14.70
CA GLY A 113 -1.02 24.88 -14.22
C GLY A 113 -1.93 23.71 -13.84
N ASP A 114 -1.51 22.46 -14.06
CA ASP A 114 -2.30 21.30 -13.65
C ASP A 114 -2.46 21.20 -12.12
N ILE A 115 -3.66 20.81 -11.71
CA ILE A 115 -3.96 20.35 -10.35
C ILE A 115 -4.55 18.95 -10.47
N VAL A 116 -3.89 17.98 -9.86
CA VAL A 116 -4.37 16.59 -9.78
C VAL A 116 -4.75 16.28 -8.35
N MET A 117 -5.98 15.83 -8.15
CA MET A 117 -6.49 15.32 -6.87
C MET A 117 -6.78 13.83 -7.02
N TRP A 118 -6.43 13.05 -6.00
CA TRP A 118 -6.67 11.61 -5.97
C TRP A 118 -7.20 11.19 -4.61
N ASP A 119 -7.90 10.06 -4.56
CA ASP A 119 -8.31 9.41 -3.32
C ASP A 119 -7.26 8.37 -2.93
N ASN A 120 -6.81 8.40 -1.68
CA ASN A 120 -5.83 7.44 -1.15
C ASN A 120 -6.52 6.19 -0.54
N ARG A 121 -7.86 6.10 -0.60
CA ARG A 121 -8.67 5.02 0.00
C ARG A 121 -9.12 3.98 -1.02
#